data_AF-A0A8S0RQX8-F1
#
_entry.id   AF-A0A8S0RQX8-F1
#
_cell.length_a   1.000
_cell.length_b   1.000
_cell.length_c   1.000
_cell.angle_alpha   90.00
_cell.angle_beta   90.00
_cell.angle_gamma   90.00
#
_symmetry.space_group_name_H-M   'P 1'
#
loop_
_entity.id
_entity.type
_entity.pdbx_description
1 polymer ?
#
loop_
_entity_poly.entity_id
_entity_poly.type
_entity_poly.pdbx_seq_one_letter_code
_entity_poly.pdbx_strand_id
1 'polypeptide(L)'
;MSIRSNGGLNQMRTGIADMVAVAHIMNATFVIPQLHKRSFWQDTSTFSDIFDELHFIKTIQQDVRIVEEVPKELENVPRVRKHFTSWSGMSYYEEMTQLWKDHDSSVNSCCKL
;
A
#
# COMPACT_ATOMS: atom_id res chain seq x y z
N MET A 1 4.65 -7.90 9.52
CA MET A 1 3.39 -7.70 8.76
C MET A 1 3.63 -8.07 7.30
N SER A 2 3.52 -9.36 6.92
CA SER A 2 3.70 -9.82 5.51
C SER A 2 2.36 -9.89 4.76
N ILE A 3 2.33 -9.32 3.56
CA ILE A 3 1.25 -9.41 2.55
C ILE A 3 1.54 -10.66 1.71
N ARG A 4 0.57 -11.58 1.58
CA ARG A 4 0.73 -12.81 0.80
C ARG A 4 0.19 -12.60 -0.61
N SER A 5 1.08 -12.44 -1.58
CA SER A 5 0.77 -12.50 -3.02
C SER A 5 1.06 -13.93 -3.50
N ASN A 6 0.04 -14.66 -3.92
CA ASN A 6 0.13 -16.08 -4.31
C ASN A 6 0.38 -16.28 -5.82
N GLY A 7 1.20 -15.44 -6.47
CA GLY A 7 1.61 -15.73 -7.84
C GLY A 7 2.70 -14.83 -8.38
N GLY A 8 3.17 -15.19 -9.58
CA GLY A 8 4.36 -14.63 -10.23
C GLY A 8 4.31 -13.11 -10.46
N LEU A 9 5.40 -12.55 -10.96
CA LEU A 9 5.69 -11.11 -11.13
C LEU A 9 4.48 -10.24 -11.54
N ASN A 10 3.62 -10.72 -12.45
CA ASN A 10 2.44 -10.00 -12.90
C ASN A 10 1.39 -9.78 -11.80
N GLN A 11 1.20 -10.73 -10.88
CA GLN A 11 0.28 -10.56 -9.74
C GLN A 11 0.81 -9.52 -8.75
N MET A 12 2.12 -9.47 -8.53
CA MET A 12 2.73 -8.42 -7.71
C MET A 12 2.51 -7.03 -8.32
N ARG A 13 2.68 -6.92 -9.65
CA ARG A 13 2.45 -5.66 -10.37
C ARG A 13 0.99 -5.20 -10.26
N THR A 14 0.03 -6.11 -10.47
CA THR A 14 -1.39 -5.79 -10.32
C THR A 14 -1.73 -5.40 -8.89
N GLY A 15 -1.21 -6.12 -7.88
CA GLY A 15 -1.45 -5.79 -6.48
C GLY A 15 -0.93 -4.41 -6.08
N ILE A 16 0.23 -4.00 -6.60
CA ILE A 16 0.78 -2.66 -6.36
C ILE A 16 -0.06 -1.58 -7.05
N ALA A 17 -0.50 -1.83 -8.29
CA ALA A 17 -1.38 -0.90 -9.00
C ALA A 17 -2.72 -0.69 -8.27
N ASP A 18 -3.35 -1.76 -7.77
CA ASP A 18 -4.56 -1.68 -6.96
C ASP A 18 -4.34 -0.81 -5.71
N MET A 19 -3.21 -0.99 -5.00
CA MET A 19 -2.90 -0.20 -3.81
C MET A 19 -2.69 1.29 -4.10
N VAL A 20 -2.10 1.64 -5.24
CA VAL A 20 -1.96 3.05 -5.68
C VAL A 20 -3.34 3.66 -5.95
N ALA A 21 -4.22 2.94 -6.64
CA ALA A 21 -5.58 3.42 -6.90
C ALA A 21 -6.37 3.64 -5.60
N VAL A 22 -6.26 2.72 -4.65
CA VAL A 22 -6.87 2.88 -3.32
C VAL A 22 -6.31 4.09 -2.59
N ALA A 23 -4.99 4.28 -2.59
CA ALA A 23 -4.37 5.43 -1.94
C ALA A 23 -4.86 6.76 -2.53
N HIS A 24 -5.02 6.83 -3.86
CA HIS A 24 -5.60 7.99 -4.53
C HIS A 24 -7.05 8.25 -4.10
N ILE A 25 -7.93 7.23 -4.18
CA ILE A 25 -9.35 7.34 -3.83
C ILE A 25 -9.53 7.76 -2.37
N MET A 26 -8.72 7.22 -1.47
CA MET A 26 -8.80 7.49 -0.03
C MET A 26 -8.05 8.75 0.40
N ASN A 27 -7.34 9.42 -0.52
CA ASN A 27 -6.35 10.46 -0.20
C ASN A 27 -5.40 10.01 0.93
N ALA A 28 -4.91 8.78 0.85
CA ALA A 28 -4.00 8.16 1.81
C ALA A 28 -2.55 8.21 1.30
N THR A 29 -1.62 8.02 2.22
CA THR A 29 -0.19 7.93 1.91
C THR A 29 0.17 6.52 1.48
N PHE A 30 0.78 6.39 0.30
CA PHE A 30 1.39 5.16 -0.19
C PHE A 30 2.80 5.05 0.37
N VAL A 31 3.07 3.97 1.11
CA VAL A 31 4.42 3.65 1.59
C VAL A 31 5.02 2.60 0.67
N ILE A 32 6.26 2.81 0.19
CA ILE A 32 6.95 1.84 -0.66
C ILE A 32 7.01 0.48 0.05
N PRO A 33 6.46 -0.61 -0.53
CA PRO A 33 6.41 -1.90 0.13
C PRO A 33 7.78 -2.57 0.14
N GLN A 34 8.25 -2.95 1.32
CA GLN A 34 9.41 -3.83 1.46
C GLN A 34 9.04 -5.27 1.09
N LEU A 35 9.41 -5.69 -0.12
CA LEU A 35 9.24 -7.07 -0.60
C LEU A 35 10.26 -7.97 0.12
N HIS A 36 9.85 -8.55 1.25
CA HIS A 36 10.70 -9.46 2.01
C HIS A 36 10.80 -10.83 1.33
N LYS A 37 12.03 -11.38 1.30
CA LYS A 37 12.46 -12.69 0.76
C LYS A 37 11.82 -13.94 1.41
N ARG A 38 10.76 -13.79 2.21
CA ARG A 38 10.02 -14.89 2.86
C ARG A 38 8.71 -15.21 2.15
N SER A 39 8.68 -15.08 0.83
CA SER A 39 7.64 -15.69 0.02
C SER A 39 7.87 -17.21 0.02
N PHE A 40 6.79 -17.99 0.03
CA PHE A 40 6.81 -19.45 -0.09
C PHE A 40 7.56 -19.94 -1.36
N TRP A 41 7.85 -19.01 -2.27
CA TRP A 41 8.40 -19.20 -3.62
C TRP A 41 9.87 -18.78 -3.78
N GLN A 42 10.62 -18.55 -2.69
CA GLN A 42 12.04 -18.15 -2.72
C GLN A 42 12.33 -16.92 -3.63
N ASP A 43 11.32 -16.11 -3.93
CA ASP A 43 11.52 -14.92 -4.76
C ASP A 43 12.26 -13.88 -3.92
N THR A 44 13.45 -13.51 -4.37
CA THR A 44 14.35 -12.58 -3.68
C THR A 44 14.28 -11.17 -4.24
N SER A 45 13.38 -10.94 -5.21
CA SER A 45 13.18 -9.66 -5.87
C SER A 45 12.76 -8.58 -4.88
N THR A 46 13.48 -7.47 -4.91
CA THR A 46 13.19 -6.20 -4.23
C THR A 46 12.17 -5.39 -5.03
N PHE A 47 11.65 -4.30 -4.46
CA PHE A 47 10.76 -3.40 -5.20
C PHE A 47 11.45 -2.85 -6.45
N SER A 48 12.72 -2.44 -6.30
CA SER A 48 13.61 -2.00 -7.37
C SER A 48 13.88 -3.06 -8.45
N ASP A 49 13.70 -4.36 -8.17
CA ASP A 49 13.81 -5.43 -9.18
C ASP A 49 12.55 -5.56 -10.04
N ILE A 50 11.41 -5.05 -9.56
CA ILE A 50 10.11 -5.12 -10.25
C ILE A 50 9.77 -3.80 -10.95
N PHE A 51 10.15 -2.68 -10.33
CA PHE A 51 9.88 -1.31 -10.76
C PHE A 51 11.15 -0.47 -10.70
N ASP A 52 11.33 0.44 -11.66
CA ASP A 52 12.27 1.55 -11.48
C ASP A 52 11.71 2.46 -10.39
N GLU A 53 12.26 2.36 -9.18
CA GLU A 53 11.73 2.97 -7.96
C GLU A 53 11.69 4.50 -8.06
N LEU A 54 12.75 5.12 -8.58
CA LEU A 54 12.81 6.57 -8.76
C LEU A 54 11.81 7.04 -9.82
N HIS A 55 11.71 6.33 -10.93
CA HIS A 55 10.72 6.63 -11.96
C HIS A 55 9.29 6.45 -11.45
N PHE A 56 9.05 5.40 -10.66
CA PHE A 56 7.76 5.08 -10.07
C PHE A 56 7.30 6.19 -9.12
N ILE A 57 8.15 6.56 -8.15
CA ILE A 57 7.88 7.66 -7.22
C ILE A 57 7.58 8.94 -7.99
N LYS A 58 8.44 9.27 -8.96
CA LYS A 58 8.29 10.49 -9.76
C LYS A 58 6.97 10.53 -10.55
N THR A 59 6.51 9.37 -11.00
CA THR A 59 5.28 9.23 -11.79
C THR A 59 4.04 9.43 -10.94
N ILE A 60 3.98 8.85 -9.72
CA ILE A 60 2.73 8.86 -8.94
C ILE A 60 2.66 9.93 -7.84
N GLN A 61 3.77 10.57 -7.49
CA GLN A 61 3.80 11.63 -6.46
C GLN A 61 2.89 12.82 -6.76
N GLN A 62 2.47 13.02 -8.02
CA GLN A 62 1.55 14.09 -8.40
C GLN A 62 0.10 13.76 -8.00
N ASP A 63 -0.25 12.48 -7.93
CA ASP A 63 -1.62 12.00 -7.69
C ASP A 63 -1.80 11.39 -6.30
N VAL A 64 -0.72 10.91 -5.69
CA VAL A 64 -0.73 10.17 -4.41
C VAL A 64 0.41 10.64 -3.53
N ARG A 65 0.13 10.88 -2.25
CA ARG A 65 1.17 11.15 -1.25
C ARG A 65 2.01 9.89 -1.08
N ILE A 66 3.32 9.99 -1.23
CA ILE A 66 4.21 8.84 -1.21
C ILE A 66 5.39 9.07 -0.27
N VAL A 67 5.71 8.04 0.52
CA VAL A 67 6.89 8.01 1.39
C VAL A 67 7.64 6.70 1.19
N GLU A 68 8.97 6.76 1.24
CA GLU A 68 9.81 5.57 1.11
C GLU A 68 9.70 4.67 2.35
N GLU A 69 9.65 5.29 3.54
CA GLU A 69 9.55 4.59 4.81
C GLU A 69 8.56 5.26 5.75
N VAL A 70 8.05 4.49 6.72
CA VAL A 70 7.18 5.05 7.76
C VAL A 70 8.04 5.83 8.76
N PRO A 71 7.67 7.07 9.13
CA PRO A 71 8.39 7.83 10.15
C PRO A 71 8.49 7.08 11.47
N LYS A 72 9.61 7.25 12.17
CA LYS A 72 9.94 6.52 13.40
C LYS A 72 8.91 6.74 14.51
N GLU A 73 8.28 7.91 14.51
CA GLU A 73 7.23 8.30 15.44
C GLU A 73 5.99 7.41 15.31
N LEU A 74 5.77 6.83 14.12
CA LEU A 74 4.63 5.95 13.82
C LEU A 74 4.99 4.46 13.75
N GLU A 75 6.24 4.07 14.02
CA GLU A 75 6.64 2.66 14.01
C GLU A 75 5.84 1.82 15.02
N ASN A 76 5.59 2.39 16.21
CA ASN A 76 4.92 1.70 17.31
C ASN A 76 3.40 1.91 17.35
N VAL A 77 2.84 2.65 16.38
CA VAL A 77 1.39 2.86 16.31
C VAL A 77 0.72 1.56 15.82
N PRO A 78 -0.34 1.08 16.51
CA PRO A 78 -1.07 -0.10 16.09
C PRO A 78 -1.57 0.02 14.65
N ARG A 79 -1.15 -0.90 13.78
CA ARG A 79 -1.52 -0.90 12.37
C ARG A 79 -2.69 -1.82 12.14
N VAL A 80 -3.79 -1.28 11.63
CA VAL A 80 -4.91 -2.10 11.17
C VAL A 80 -4.51 -2.77 9.86
N ARG A 81 -4.44 -4.11 9.86
CA ARG A 81 -4.23 -4.89 8.64
C ARG A 81 -5.61 -5.19 8.02
N LYS A 82 -5.96 -4.52 6.94
CA LYS A 82 -7.11 -4.92 6.11
C LYS A 82 -6.61 -5.59 4.85
N HIS A 83 -7.13 -6.78 4.58
CA HIS A 83 -7.00 -7.37 3.25
C HIS A 83 -8.01 -6.67 2.34
N PHE A 84 -7.52 -6.12 1.24
CA PHE A 84 -8.38 -5.56 0.21
C PHE A 84 -8.86 -6.70 -0.70
N THR A 85 -10.13 -6.62 -1.10
CA THR A 85 -10.64 -7.45 -2.19
C THR A 85 -10.29 -6.74 -3.49
N SER A 86 -9.33 -7.29 -4.23
CA SER A 86 -8.98 -6.85 -5.59
C SER A 86 -10.22 -6.90 -6.49
N TRP A 87 -10.33 -5.99 -7.47
CA TRP A 87 -11.44 -5.93 -8.45
C TRP A 87 -12.82 -5.63 -7.86
N SER A 88 -12.87 -5.03 -6.66
CA SER A 88 -14.11 -4.53 -6.10
C SER A 88 -14.55 -3.23 -6.80
N GLY A 89 -15.87 -2.98 -6.83
CA GLY A 89 -16.43 -1.76 -7.41
C GLY A 89 -16.06 -0.51 -6.60
N MET A 90 -16.14 0.67 -7.23
CA MET A 90 -15.80 1.96 -6.59
C MET A 90 -16.53 2.19 -5.26
N SER A 91 -17.79 1.74 -5.16
CA SER A 91 -18.60 1.80 -3.94
C SER A 91 -17.98 1.08 -2.74
N TYR A 92 -17.22 0.00 -2.95
CA TYR A 92 -16.52 -0.70 -1.89
C TYR A 92 -15.39 0.16 -1.30
N TYR A 93 -14.65 0.86 -2.16
CA TYR A 93 -13.58 1.75 -1.71
C TYR A 93 -14.12 3.02 -1.05
N GLU A 94 -15.27 3.51 -1.49
CA GLU A 94 -16.00 4.60 -0.83
C GLU A 94 -16.50 4.19 0.56
N GLU A 95 -17.12 3.01 0.70
CA GLU A 95 -17.56 2.46 1.98
C GLU A 95 -16.38 2.27 2.93
N MET A 96 -15.26 1.72 2.44
CA MET A 96 -14.03 1.66 3.21
C MET A 96 -13.57 3.06 3.62
N THR A 97 -13.59 4.05 2.74
CA THR A 97 -13.22 5.42 3.10
C THR A 97 -14.06 5.95 4.25
N GLN A 98 -15.36 5.66 4.29
CA GLN A 98 -16.25 6.03 5.41
C GLN A 98 -15.90 5.28 6.70
N LEU A 99 -15.73 3.95 6.63
CA LEU A 99 -15.33 3.14 7.79
C LEU A 99 -14.01 3.62 8.41
N TRP A 100 -13.08 4.10 7.60
CA TRP A 100 -11.80 4.62 8.06
C TRP A 100 -11.90 6.05 8.62
N LYS A 101 -12.92 6.83 8.25
CA LYS A 101 -13.22 8.12 8.89
C LYS A 101 -13.89 7.93 10.26
N ASP A 102 -14.71 6.89 10.39
CA ASP A 102 -15.45 6.60 11.62
C ASP A 102 -14.60 5.89 12.69
N HIS A 103 -13.48 5.26 12.30
CA HIS A 103 -12.51 4.65 13.22
C HIS A 103 -11.32 5.58 13.54
N ASP A 104 -11.47 6.25 14.69
CA ASP A 104 -10.48 6.77 15.65
C ASP A 104 -9.17 7.44 15.18
N SER A 105 -8.79 8.46 15.96
CA SER A 105 -7.75 9.47 15.75
C SER A 105 -6.34 8.92 15.46
N SER A 106 -6.05 7.68 15.86
CA SER A 106 -4.74 7.02 15.68
C SER A 106 -4.53 6.47 14.26
N VAL A 107 -5.60 6.06 13.56
CA VAL A 107 -5.54 5.53 12.18
C VAL A 107 -5.34 6.66 11.17
N ASN A 108 -5.99 7.80 11.41
CA ASN A 108 -5.84 9.01 10.60
C ASN A 108 -4.39 9.51 10.54
N SER A 109 -3.64 9.39 11.63
CA SER A 109 -2.24 9.82 11.68
C SER A 109 -1.32 8.94 10.80
N CYS A 110 -1.61 7.65 10.67
CA CYS A 110 -0.81 6.74 9.85
C CYS A 110 -1.13 6.84 8.36
N CYS A 111 -2.38 7.15 8.01
CA CYS A 111 -2.80 7.30 6.61
C CYS A 111 -2.49 8.69 6.03
N LYS A 112 -2.32 9.71 6.87
CA LYS A 112 -2.09 11.11 6.44
C LYS A 112 -0.68 11.64 6.68
N LEU A 113 0.30 10.73 6.70
CA LEU A 113 1.72 11.10 6.63
C LEU A 113 2.01 12.17 5.57
#